data_AF-A0A2H1KMQ6-F1
#
_entry.id   AF-A0A2H1KMQ6-F1
#
_cell.length_a   1.000
_cell.length_b   1.000
_cell.length_c   1.000
_cell.angle_alpha   90.00
_cell.angle_beta   90.00
_cell.angle_gamma   90.00
#
_symmetry.space_group_name_H-M   'P 1'
#
loop_
_entity.id
_entity.type
_entity.pdbx_description
1 polymer ?
#
loop_
_entity_poly.entity_id
_entity_poly.type
_entity_poly.pdbx_seq_one_letter_code
_entity_poly.pdbx_strand_id
1 'polypeptide(L)'
;MGHRRDLEELRPLLVAWVNECGIEESWCRDGALVPRLDNQEQIPWAIPVDRSALAAMKTAVESAAFFVISALSGMRSSELHEIRGGSLTREDLGNGIYRHRILSRRIKGQQFGGIDDLWVVIEDVYRALGTVESLQDANPGELLFTKQSNTAHLRYVRLRNWMNGPVGQRLGLAEVPEGPVSPRALRRTLALAIAQRPHGLMAAKYHLKHLSVATTEGYAARPGGHQAAFRAEISAAEESEHLRLTVAAYEDYKQGKLPSGQGARELTRVFASVDEILTSHQPGQATVIDDRRVERLLKAKAESLFVGAANYCWFTDPKKALCLQLAQTPDATEPLIGLCDSGRCPQATHHGIHREAWASHAESVKTVFLGNPRLSKPELSRAQVTFDRANRILTEIDNAGATHEG
;
A
#
# COMPACT_ATOMS: atom_id res chain seq x y z
N MET A 1 23.38 -11.22 61.10
CA MET A 1 23.39 -9.83 61.63
C MET A 1 24.54 -8.96 61.11
N GLY A 2 25.62 -9.51 60.53
CA GLY A 2 26.76 -8.75 59.99
C GLY A 2 26.42 -7.81 58.82
N HIS A 3 25.78 -8.32 57.76
CA HIS A 3 25.43 -7.52 56.57
C HIS A 3 24.53 -6.29 56.83
N ARG A 4 23.82 -6.25 57.96
CA ARG A 4 22.94 -5.12 58.32
C ARG A 4 23.71 -3.95 58.95
N ARG A 5 24.84 -4.22 59.65
CA ARG A 5 25.70 -3.17 60.22
C ARG A 5 26.50 -2.44 59.14
N ASP A 6 26.99 -3.17 58.13
CA ASP A 6 27.73 -2.58 57.01
C ASP A 6 26.87 -1.59 56.20
N LEU A 7 25.56 -1.86 56.06
CA LEU A 7 24.64 -0.95 55.35
C LEU A 7 24.32 0.32 56.14
N GLU A 8 24.35 0.29 57.48
CA GLU A 8 24.15 1.49 58.29
C GLU A 8 25.39 2.40 58.27
N GLU A 9 26.59 1.82 58.25
CA GLU A 9 27.84 2.57 58.12
C GLU A 9 28.04 3.16 56.71
N LEU A 10 27.63 2.45 55.65
CA LEU A 10 27.70 2.93 54.27
C LEU A 10 26.56 3.90 53.90
N ARG A 11 25.49 3.95 54.68
CA ARG A 11 24.30 4.77 54.37
C ARG A 11 24.62 6.26 54.12
N PRO A 12 25.42 6.96 54.94
CA PRO A 12 25.72 8.37 54.69
C PRO A 12 26.45 8.59 53.36
N LEU A 13 27.37 7.68 53.01
CA LEU A 13 28.12 7.72 51.75
C LEU A 13 27.20 7.44 50.54
N LEU A 14 26.31 6.45 50.65
CA LEU A 14 25.33 6.13 49.61
C LEU A 14 24.33 7.27 49.40
N VAL A 15 23.88 7.93 50.47
CA VAL A 15 22.99 9.10 50.39
C VAL A 15 23.71 10.28 49.75
N ALA A 16 24.96 10.56 50.13
CA ALA A 16 25.77 11.60 49.50
C ALA A 16 25.96 11.31 48.00
N TRP A 17 26.28 10.07 47.64
CA TRP A 17 26.41 9.64 46.25
C TRP A 17 25.10 9.75 45.46
N VAL A 18 23.97 9.36 46.04
CA VAL A 18 22.64 9.53 45.41
C VAL A 18 22.29 11.01 45.22
N ASN A 19 22.61 11.86 46.18
CA ASN A 19 22.36 13.30 46.05
C ASN A 19 23.24 13.94 44.97
N GLU A 20 24.45 13.43 44.76
CA GLU A 20 25.38 13.93 43.74
C GLU A 20 25.10 13.36 42.34
N CYS A 21 24.82 12.06 42.23
CA CYS A 21 24.71 11.34 40.95
C CYS A 21 23.28 11.02 40.50
N GLY A 22 22.30 11.13 41.41
CA GLY A 22 20.92 10.69 41.20
C GLY A 22 20.74 9.17 41.22
N ILE A 23 19.48 8.72 41.22
CA ILE A 23 19.10 7.29 41.11
C ILE A 23 18.55 6.93 39.72
N GLU A 24 18.58 7.87 38.77
CA GLU A 24 18.11 7.59 37.42
C GLU A 24 18.97 6.54 36.74
N GLU A 25 18.36 5.75 35.87
CA GLU A 25 19.08 4.74 35.13
C GLU A 25 20.09 5.35 34.15
N SER A 26 21.12 4.60 33.80
CA SER A 26 22.32 5.13 33.12
C SER A 26 22.12 5.44 31.62
N TRP A 27 21.13 4.83 30.96
CA TRP A 27 20.92 4.99 29.51
C TRP A 27 19.69 5.83 29.21
N CYS A 28 19.69 6.53 28.07
CA CYS A 28 18.55 7.32 27.57
C CYS A 28 18.11 8.49 28.49
N ARG A 29 19.03 9.07 29.28
CA ARG A 29 18.72 10.23 30.13
C ARG A 29 18.27 11.47 29.34
N ASP A 30 18.88 11.70 28.19
CA ASP A 30 18.55 12.81 27.27
C ASP A 30 17.90 12.29 26.00
N GLY A 31 16.79 11.55 26.14
CA GLY A 31 16.06 11.02 25.00
C GLY A 31 15.56 12.12 24.06
N ALA A 32 15.88 12.03 22.77
CA ALA A 32 15.43 12.99 21.77
C ALA A 32 13.90 13.14 21.78
N LEU A 33 13.41 14.38 21.71
CA LEU A 33 11.97 14.64 21.67
C LEU A 33 11.39 14.16 20.34
N VAL A 34 10.27 13.45 20.42
CA VAL A 34 9.48 12.96 19.30
C VAL A 34 8.01 13.31 19.50
N PRO A 35 7.25 13.60 18.43
CA PRO A 35 5.81 13.75 18.53
C PRO A 35 5.20 12.41 18.94
N ARG A 36 4.43 12.42 20.02
CA ARG A 36 3.56 11.32 20.42
C ARG A 36 2.53 11.05 19.31
N LEU A 37 2.25 9.79 19.00
CA LEU A 37 1.55 9.42 17.78
C LEU A 37 0.06 9.84 17.76
N ASP A 38 -0.61 9.88 18.93
CA ASP A 38 -2.04 10.15 19.06
C ASP A 38 -2.39 11.66 19.18
N ASN A 39 -1.55 12.46 19.82
CA ASN A 39 -1.83 13.87 20.14
C ASN A 39 -0.72 14.85 19.68
N GLN A 40 0.36 14.36 19.07
CA GLN A 40 1.51 15.15 18.58
C GLN A 40 2.31 15.92 19.64
N GLU A 41 2.06 15.65 20.93
CA GLU A 41 2.83 16.23 22.03
C GLU A 41 4.30 15.80 21.98
N GLN A 42 5.22 16.74 22.18
CA GLN A 42 6.66 16.44 22.16
C GLN A 42 7.08 15.76 23.47
N ILE A 43 7.45 14.49 23.38
CA ILE A 43 7.88 13.68 24.51
C ILE A 43 9.24 13.02 24.23
N PRO A 44 10.07 12.73 25.23
CA PRO A 44 11.32 12.00 25.02
C PRO A 44 11.07 10.62 24.37
N TRP A 45 11.82 10.24 23.35
CA TRP A 45 11.65 8.93 22.69
C TRP A 45 11.86 7.75 23.64
N ALA A 46 12.75 7.90 24.62
CA ALA A 46 12.96 6.99 25.74
C ALA A 46 13.12 7.78 27.04
N ILE A 47 12.78 7.14 28.16
CA ILE A 47 13.12 7.59 29.50
C ILE A 47 14.40 6.89 29.98
N PRO A 48 15.04 7.33 31.07
CA PRO A 48 16.14 6.58 31.67
C PRO A 48 15.81 5.09 31.84
N VAL A 49 16.66 4.21 31.30
CA VAL A 49 16.47 2.76 31.34
C VAL A 49 17.72 1.99 31.76
N ASP A 50 17.52 0.87 32.43
CA ASP A 50 18.58 -0.07 32.74
C ASP A 50 19.08 -0.79 31.46
N ARG A 51 20.16 -1.57 31.61
CA ARG A 51 20.76 -2.33 30.51
C ARG A 51 19.81 -3.37 29.88
N SER A 52 18.96 -3.99 30.68
CA SER A 52 18.01 -5.02 30.24
C SER A 52 16.88 -4.41 29.40
N ALA A 53 16.32 -3.30 29.88
CA ALA A 53 15.33 -2.51 29.18
C ALA A 53 15.88 -1.92 27.88
N LEU A 54 17.14 -1.46 27.87
CA LEU A 54 17.83 -1.03 26.65
C LEU A 54 17.93 -2.17 25.62
N ALA A 55 18.33 -3.37 26.04
CA ALA A 55 18.41 -4.54 25.15
C ALA A 55 17.04 -4.95 24.61
N ALA A 56 15.99 -4.85 25.43
CA ALA A 56 14.60 -5.10 25.00
C ALA A 56 14.13 -4.06 23.96
N MET A 57 14.43 -2.77 24.18
CA MET A 57 14.14 -1.71 23.20
C MET A 57 14.87 -1.93 21.87
N LYS A 58 16.17 -2.26 21.91
CA LYS A 58 16.94 -2.60 20.70
C LYS A 58 16.26 -3.73 19.93
N THR A 59 15.91 -4.81 20.62
CA THR A 59 15.21 -5.97 20.02
C THR A 59 13.85 -5.59 19.44
N ALA A 60 13.11 -4.69 20.10
CA ALA A 60 11.83 -4.20 19.62
C ALA A 60 11.98 -3.38 18.32
N VAL A 61 12.92 -2.43 18.27
CA VAL A 61 13.20 -1.62 17.08
C VAL A 61 13.65 -2.50 15.90
N GLU A 62 14.56 -3.45 16.14
CA GLU A 62 14.98 -4.41 15.12
C GLU A 62 13.80 -5.26 14.60
N SER A 63 12.92 -5.69 15.50
CA SER A 63 11.74 -6.48 15.14
C SER A 63 10.72 -5.65 14.37
N ALA A 64 10.52 -4.39 14.76
CA ALA A 64 9.64 -3.46 14.04
C ALA A 64 10.14 -3.24 12.61
N ALA A 65 11.45 -2.95 12.46
CA ALA A 65 12.07 -2.81 11.15
C ALA A 65 11.94 -4.09 10.30
N PHE A 66 12.18 -5.27 10.88
CA PHE A 66 11.98 -6.55 10.19
C PHE A 66 10.55 -6.70 9.62
N PHE A 67 9.53 -6.34 10.40
CA PHE A 67 8.13 -6.42 9.95
C PHE A 67 7.76 -5.34 8.94
N VAL A 68 8.28 -4.11 9.08
CA VAL A 68 8.12 -3.06 8.07
C VAL A 68 8.71 -3.49 6.73
N ILE A 69 9.96 -3.99 6.74
CA ILE A 69 10.62 -4.50 5.54
C ILE A 69 9.80 -5.66 4.96
N SER A 70 9.39 -6.62 5.79
CA SER A 70 8.59 -7.76 5.33
C SER A 70 7.23 -7.36 4.74
N ALA A 71 6.55 -6.38 5.33
CA ALA A 71 5.20 -5.98 4.95
C ALA A 71 5.19 -5.14 3.67
N LEU A 72 6.20 -4.29 3.47
CA LEU A 72 6.20 -3.28 2.40
C LEU A 72 7.10 -3.63 1.21
N SER A 73 8.07 -4.55 1.36
CA SER A 73 8.85 -5.08 0.23
C SER A 73 8.25 -6.35 -0.38
N GLY A 74 7.45 -7.07 0.41
CA GLY A 74 6.97 -8.40 0.08
C GLY A 74 8.07 -9.46 -0.03
N MET A 75 9.32 -9.22 0.37
CA MET A 75 10.41 -10.22 0.30
C MET A 75 10.02 -11.55 0.98
N ARG A 76 10.52 -12.67 0.45
CA ARG A 76 10.34 -13.99 1.09
C ARG A 76 11.13 -14.04 2.39
N SER A 77 10.65 -14.83 3.34
CA SER A 77 11.38 -15.06 4.60
C SER A 77 12.84 -15.48 4.36
N SER A 78 13.11 -16.36 3.39
CA SER A 78 14.49 -16.75 3.05
C SER A 78 15.35 -15.61 2.50
N GLU A 79 14.76 -14.63 1.82
CA GLU A 79 15.48 -13.47 1.28
C GLU A 79 15.75 -12.47 2.41
N LEU A 80 14.76 -12.22 3.28
CA LEU A 80 14.93 -11.38 4.47
C LEU A 80 16.13 -11.83 5.34
N HIS A 81 16.27 -13.14 5.57
CA HIS A 81 17.37 -13.69 6.39
C HIS A 81 18.74 -13.70 5.67
N GLU A 82 18.81 -13.27 4.42
CA GLU A 82 20.07 -13.15 3.67
C GLU A 82 20.48 -11.69 3.41
N ILE A 83 19.72 -10.72 3.94
CA ILE A 83 20.12 -9.32 3.90
C ILE A 83 21.35 -9.12 4.79
N ARG A 84 22.35 -8.44 4.25
CA ARG A 84 23.64 -8.20 4.91
C ARG A 84 23.91 -6.72 5.14
N GLY A 85 24.79 -6.39 6.08
CA GLY A 85 25.31 -5.04 6.22
C GLY A 85 25.90 -4.55 4.89
N GLY A 86 25.61 -3.30 4.51
CA GLY A 86 26.03 -2.71 3.25
C GLY A 86 25.14 -3.09 2.05
N SER A 87 23.94 -3.64 2.29
CA SER A 87 23.01 -4.04 1.21
C SER A 87 22.21 -2.88 0.64
N LEU A 88 22.23 -1.71 1.28
CA LEU A 88 21.48 -0.52 0.87
C LEU A 88 22.19 0.20 -0.28
N THR A 89 21.45 0.40 -1.37
CA THR A 89 21.90 1.25 -2.49
C THR A 89 20.85 2.29 -2.83
N ARG A 90 21.30 3.49 -3.18
CA ARG A 90 20.46 4.62 -3.58
C ARG A 90 20.96 5.14 -4.92
N GLU A 91 20.08 5.22 -5.90
CA GLU A 91 20.35 5.80 -7.22
C GLU A 91 19.58 7.10 -7.35
N ASP A 92 20.26 8.17 -7.78
CA ASP A 92 19.64 9.45 -8.14
C ASP A 92 19.14 9.37 -9.59
N LEU A 93 17.84 9.57 -9.79
CA LEU A 93 17.20 9.57 -11.11
C LEU A 93 17.06 10.98 -11.70
N GLY A 94 17.58 12.00 -11.00
CA GLY A 94 17.39 13.41 -11.32
C GLY A 94 16.15 14.01 -10.65
N ASN A 95 16.11 15.35 -10.57
CA ASN A 95 14.99 16.12 -10.02
C ASN A 95 14.62 15.78 -8.55
N GLY A 96 15.59 15.31 -7.75
CA GLY A 96 15.36 14.93 -6.35
C GLY A 96 14.61 13.61 -6.16
N ILE A 97 14.43 12.83 -7.24
CA ILE A 97 13.79 11.51 -7.19
C ILE A 97 14.86 10.45 -7.00
N TYR A 98 14.69 9.63 -5.96
CA TYR A 98 15.63 8.57 -5.63
C TYR A 98 15.00 7.19 -5.77
N ARG A 99 15.77 6.25 -6.30
CA ARG A 99 15.41 4.83 -6.30
C ARG A 99 16.18 4.11 -5.21
N HIS A 100 15.44 3.68 -4.20
CA HIS A 100 15.97 2.90 -3.08
C HIS A 100 15.99 1.42 -3.41
N ARG A 101 17.09 0.76 -3.04
CA ARG A 101 17.32 -0.64 -3.35
C ARG A 101 17.92 -1.40 -2.18
N ILE A 102 17.53 -2.67 -2.07
CA ILE A 102 18.10 -3.63 -1.13
C ILE A 102 18.67 -4.81 -1.91
N LEU A 103 19.96 -5.06 -1.72
CA LEU A 103 20.60 -6.28 -2.15
C LEU A 103 20.29 -7.42 -1.17
N SER A 104 19.93 -8.57 -1.69
CA SER A 104 19.64 -9.77 -0.91
C SER A 104 20.04 -10.99 -1.72
N ARG A 105 19.87 -12.20 -1.17
CA ARG A 105 20.16 -13.43 -1.90
C ARG A 105 18.93 -14.31 -2.09
N ARG A 106 18.71 -14.77 -3.31
CA ARG A 106 17.65 -15.73 -3.66
C ARG A 106 18.19 -17.15 -3.59
N ILE A 107 17.70 -17.90 -2.60
CA ILE A 107 18.13 -19.29 -2.36
C ILE A 107 17.23 -20.30 -3.09
N LYS A 108 15.90 -20.10 -3.05
CA LYS A 108 14.95 -21.12 -3.50
C LYS A 108 15.06 -21.34 -5.02
N GLY A 109 15.33 -22.59 -5.42
CA GLY A 109 15.42 -23.00 -6.83
C GLY A 109 16.72 -22.58 -7.53
N GLN A 110 17.76 -22.21 -6.79
CA GLN A 110 19.09 -21.87 -7.32
C GLN A 110 20.14 -22.90 -6.89
N GLN A 111 21.28 -22.93 -7.59
CA GLN A 111 22.43 -23.76 -7.20
C GLN A 111 23.00 -23.34 -5.83
N PHE A 112 23.88 -24.17 -5.26
CA PHE A 112 24.48 -23.94 -3.94
C PHE A 112 25.03 -22.52 -3.80
N GLY A 113 24.68 -21.86 -2.69
CA GLY A 113 25.10 -20.48 -2.41
C GLY A 113 24.12 -19.39 -2.84
N GLY A 114 23.05 -19.69 -3.59
CA GLY A 114 22.05 -18.71 -4.01
C GLY A 114 22.58 -17.69 -5.03
N ILE A 115 21.69 -16.85 -5.58
CA ILE A 115 22.08 -15.77 -6.50
C ILE A 115 21.70 -14.43 -5.86
N ASP A 116 22.60 -13.45 -5.95
CA ASP A 116 22.32 -12.10 -5.50
C ASP A 116 21.15 -11.52 -6.30
N ASP A 117 20.22 -10.89 -5.59
CA ASP A 117 18.94 -10.44 -6.12
C ASP A 117 18.60 -9.08 -5.51
N LEU A 118 18.14 -8.18 -6.37
CA LEU A 118 17.95 -6.79 -6.03
C LEU A 118 16.46 -6.46 -5.92
N TRP A 119 16.10 -5.76 -4.85
CA TRP A 119 14.74 -5.30 -4.60
C TRP A 119 14.68 -3.80 -4.72
N VAL A 120 13.77 -3.29 -5.55
CA VAL A 120 13.40 -1.87 -5.54
C VAL A 120 12.33 -1.69 -4.46
N VAL A 121 12.59 -0.78 -3.53
CA VAL A 121 11.75 -0.58 -2.33
C VAL A 121 11.40 0.90 -2.17
N ILE A 122 10.38 1.16 -1.37
CA ILE A 122 10.03 2.52 -0.94
C ILE A 122 11.02 3.04 0.12
N GLU A 123 11.02 4.35 0.34
CA GLU A 123 11.95 5.00 1.27
C GLU A 123 11.78 4.49 2.72
N ASP A 124 10.57 4.20 3.17
CA ASP A 124 10.34 3.68 4.53
C ASP A 124 11.06 2.36 4.80
N VAL A 125 11.07 1.47 3.80
CA VAL A 125 11.78 0.19 3.87
C VAL A 125 13.29 0.41 3.88
N TYR A 126 13.78 1.37 3.10
CA TYR A 126 15.19 1.77 3.07
C TYR A 126 15.64 2.33 4.42
N ARG A 127 14.87 3.24 5.01
CA ARG A 127 15.13 3.84 6.33
C ARG A 127 15.05 2.80 7.46
N ALA A 128 14.07 1.89 7.40
CA ALA A 128 13.94 0.81 8.38
C ALA A 128 15.18 -0.11 8.39
N LEU A 129 15.68 -0.50 7.21
CA LEU A 129 16.89 -1.31 7.14
C LEU A 129 18.14 -0.53 7.58
N GLY A 130 18.25 0.75 7.20
CA GLY A 130 19.37 1.61 7.64
C GLY A 130 19.39 1.81 9.16
N THR A 131 18.21 1.84 9.79
CA THR A 131 18.08 1.85 11.25
C THR A 131 18.64 0.56 11.86
N VAL A 132 18.38 -0.59 11.26
CA VAL A 132 18.92 -1.88 11.73
C VAL A 132 20.43 -1.93 11.56
N GLU A 133 20.96 -1.51 10.40
CA GLU A 133 22.41 -1.46 10.16
C GLU A 133 23.12 -0.58 11.19
N SER A 134 22.59 0.61 11.46
CA SER A 134 23.14 1.53 12.46
C SER A 134 23.01 0.99 13.89
N LEU A 135 21.89 0.38 14.23
CA LEU A 135 21.61 -0.12 15.58
C LEU A 135 22.45 -1.37 15.93
N GLN A 136 22.77 -2.20 14.92
CA GLN A 136 23.62 -3.37 15.08
C GLN A 136 25.11 -3.07 14.94
N ASP A 137 25.49 -1.89 14.43
CA ASP A 137 26.86 -1.56 14.04
C ASP A 137 27.45 -2.64 13.12
N ALA A 138 26.64 -3.10 12.16
CA ALA A 138 26.93 -4.29 11.37
C ALA A 138 28.02 -4.02 10.32
N ASN A 139 29.04 -4.88 10.28
CA ASN A 139 30.06 -4.78 9.25
C ASN A 139 29.50 -5.19 7.87
N PRO A 140 30.06 -4.66 6.76
CA PRO A 140 29.70 -5.09 5.42
C PRO A 140 29.78 -6.61 5.27
N GLY A 141 28.69 -7.23 4.80
CA GLY A 141 28.60 -8.68 4.61
C GLY A 141 28.08 -9.48 5.81
N GLU A 142 27.93 -8.89 7.00
CA GLU A 142 27.33 -9.56 8.16
C GLU A 142 25.80 -9.69 8.01
N LEU A 143 25.21 -10.80 8.44
CA LEU A 143 23.76 -11.00 8.35
C LEU A 143 23.02 -10.14 9.38
N LEU A 144 22.09 -9.30 8.90
CA LEU A 144 21.30 -8.40 9.77
C LEU A 144 20.17 -9.13 10.51
N PHE A 145 19.67 -10.22 9.91
CA PHE A 145 18.59 -11.03 10.47
C PHE A 145 19.01 -12.51 10.56
N THR A 146 19.64 -12.91 11.65
CA THR A 146 20.11 -14.29 11.84
C THR A 146 18.95 -15.25 12.14
N LYS A 147 18.92 -16.42 11.47
CA LYS A 147 17.87 -17.45 11.66
C LYS A 147 17.83 -18.04 13.07
N GLN A 148 18.97 -18.09 13.76
CA GLN A 148 19.08 -18.69 15.10
C GLN A 148 18.52 -17.81 16.21
N SER A 149 18.33 -16.50 15.97
CA SER A 149 17.80 -15.57 16.97
C SER A 149 16.31 -15.31 16.72
N ASN A 150 15.47 -16.19 17.27
CA ASN A 150 14.00 -16.10 17.31
C ASN A 150 13.29 -16.22 15.95
N THR A 151 12.49 -17.28 15.82
CA THR A 151 11.52 -17.41 14.72
C THR A 151 10.64 -16.16 14.60
N ALA A 152 10.17 -15.83 13.39
CA ALA A 152 9.36 -14.63 13.13
C ALA A 152 8.19 -14.46 14.12
N HIS A 153 7.59 -15.58 14.57
CA HIS A 153 6.54 -15.56 15.58
C HIS A 153 7.01 -15.00 16.94
N LEU A 154 8.15 -15.46 17.47
CA LEU A 154 8.68 -14.97 18.75
C LEU A 154 9.08 -13.48 18.66
N ARG A 155 9.63 -13.05 17.52
CA ARG A 155 9.89 -11.61 17.26
C ARG A 155 8.60 -10.80 17.32
N TYR A 156 7.53 -11.30 16.69
CA TYR A 156 6.23 -10.64 16.71
C TYR A 156 5.66 -10.54 18.12
N VAL A 157 5.65 -11.63 18.89
CA VAL A 157 5.12 -11.65 20.26
C VAL A 157 5.86 -10.63 21.15
N ARG A 158 7.19 -10.59 21.09
CA ARG A 158 7.98 -9.63 21.86
C ARG A 158 7.73 -8.19 21.44
N LEU A 159 7.67 -7.93 20.14
CA LEU A 159 7.36 -6.60 19.61
C LEU A 159 5.97 -6.15 20.05
N ARG A 160 4.96 -7.01 19.91
CA ARG A 160 3.59 -6.72 20.36
C ARG A 160 3.54 -6.41 21.86
N ASN A 161 4.17 -7.24 22.69
CA ASN A 161 4.17 -7.00 24.14
C ASN A 161 4.86 -5.68 24.51
N TRP A 162 5.90 -5.29 23.77
CA TRP A 162 6.57 -4.00 23.95
C TRP A 162 5.67 -2.82 23.52
N MET A 163 5.01 -2.91 22.37
CA MET A 163 4.11 -1.85 21.86
C MET A 163 2.82 -1.72 22.69
N ASN A 164 2.25 -2.83 23.15
CA ASN A 164 1.03 -2.79 23.97
C ASN A 164 1.35 -2.50 25.45
N GLY A 165 2.63 -2.53 25.83
CA GLY A 165 3.10 -2.24 27.19
C GLY A 165 3.24 -0.75 27.49
N PRO A 166 3.80 -0.41 28.67
CA PRO A 166 3.93 0.98 29.13
C PRO A 166 4.69 1.89 28.17
N VAL A 167 5.69 1.36 27.47
CA VAL A 167 6.50 2.15 26.53
C VAL A 167 5.69 2.60 25.33
N GLY A 168 4.93 1.69 24.70
CA GLY A 168 4.09 2.07 23.56
C GLY A 168 2.90 2.95 23.94
N GLN A 169 2.29 2.72 25.12
CA GLN A 169 1.26 3.62 25.67
C GLN A 169 1.78 5.04 25.88
N ARG A 170 3.03 5.18 26.35
CA ARG A 170 3.70 6.48 26.50
C ARG A 170 3.95 7.17 25.16
N LEU A 171 4.29 6.39 24.12
CA LEU A 171 4.51 6.88 22.76
C LEU A 171 3.21 7.11 21.97
N GLY A 172 2.04 6.80 22.54
CA GLY A 172 0.75 6.92 21.88
C GLY A 172 0.52 5.88 20.77
N LEU A 173 1.24 4.75 20.82
CA LEU A 173 1.08 3.68 19.83
C LEU A 173 -0.28 3.02 20.00
N ALA A 174 -0.96 2.77 18.87
CA ALA A 174 -2.19 2.00 18.86
C ALA A 174 -1.93 0.56 19.32
N GLU A 175 -2.87 -0.01 20.07
CA GLU A 175 -2.78 -1.39 20.51
C GLU A 175 -2.78 -2.34 19.32
N VAL A 176 -1.81 -3.26 19.28
CA VAL A 176 -1.71 -4.24 18.21
C VAL A 176 -2.53 -5.48 18.57
N PRO A 177 -3.50 -5.89 17.71
CA PRO A 177 -4.41 -6.98 18.00
C PRO A 177 -3.69 -8.33 18.10
N GLU A 178 -4.34 -9.29 18.77
CA GLU A 178 -3.88 -10.67 18.78
C GLU A 178 -4.02 -11.33 17.41
N GLY A 179 -3.07 -12.21 17.08
CA GLY A 179 -3.10 -12.99 15.86
C GLY A 179 -1.71 -13.35 15.34
N PRO A 180 -1.58 -14.46 14.60
CA PRO A 180 -0.31 -14.84 14.02
C PRO A 180 0.06 -13.94 12.84
N VAL A 181 1.10 -13.13 12.98
CA VAL A 181 1.72 -12.40 11.87
C VAL A 181 2.97 -13.15 11.40
N SER A 182 3.03 -13.42 10.10
CA SER A 182 4.20 -14.07 9.47
C SER A 182 4.58 -13.34 8.18
N PRO A 183 5.86 -13.38 7.77
CA PRO A 183 6.29 -12.81 6.50
C PRO A 183 5.49 -13.33 5.30
N ARG A 184 5.04 -14.60 5.35
CA ARG A 184 4.20 -15.19 4.32
C ARG A 184 2.82 -14.54 4.26
N ALA A 185 2.18 -14.33 5.42
CA ALA A 185 0.87 -13.68 5.50
C ALA A 185 0.95 -12.19 5.08
N LEU A 186 2.01 -11.49 5.51
CA LEU A 186 2.26 -10.10 5.11
C LEU A 186 2.50 -9.96 3.61
N ARG A 187 3.36 -10.82 3.03
CA ARG A 187 3.59 -10.84 1.58
C ARG A 187 2.29 -11.09 0.80
N ARG A 188 1.43 -11.98 1.30
CA ARG A 188 0.12 -12.24 0.69
C ARG A 188 -0.80 -11.02 0.77
N THR A 189 -0.84 -10.36 1.93
CA THR A 189 -1.62 -9.13 2.14
C THR A 189 -1.16 -8.03 1.20
N LEU A 190 0.16 -7.82 1.07
CA LEU A 190 0.73 -6.87 0.12
C LEU A 190 0.37 -7.23 -1.33
N ALA A 191 0.42 -8.52 -1.70
CA ALA A 191 0.05 -8.96 -3.04
C ALA A 191 -1.41 -8.60 -3.37
N LEU A 192 -2.33 -8.84 -2.44
CA LEU A 192 -3.75 -8.50 -2.60
C LEU A 192 -3.96 -6.98 -2.67
N ALA A 193 -3.31 -6.22 -1.78
CA ALA A 193 -3.39 -4.77 -1.76
C ALA A 193 -2.83 -4.12 -3.03
N ILE A 194 -1.78 -4.70 -3.64
CA ILE A 194 -1.29 -4.26 -4.95
C ILE A 194 -2.28 -4.68 -6.04
N ALA A 195 -2.77 -5.93 -6.04
CA ALA A 195 -3.67 -6.46 -7.06
C ALA A 195 -4.99 -5.69 -7.17
N GLN A 196 -5.54 -5.20 -6.05
CA GLN A 196 -6.76 -4.38 -6.00
C GLN A 196 -6.61 -2.99 -6.64
N ARG A 197 -5.39 -2.57 -7.01
CA ARG A 197 -5.16 -1.30 -7.70
C ARG A 197 -5.29 -1.46 -9.22
N PRO A 198 -5.55 -0.38 -9.97
CA PRO A 198 -5.45 -0.38 -11.42
C PRO A 198 -4.11 -0.97 -11.92
N HIS A 199 -4.15 -1.94 -12.85
CA HIS A 199 -2.98 -2.71 -13.31
C HIS A 199 -2.20 -3.46 -12.22
N GLY A 200 -2.79 -3.57 -11.04
CA GLY A 200 -2.22 -4.12 -9.83
C GLY A 200 -1.77 -5.55 -9.99
N LEU A 201 -2.48 -6.35 -10.79
CA LEU A 201 -2.13 -7.75 -11.01
C LEU A 201 -0.75 -7.92 -11.63
N MET A 202 -0.45 -7.18 -12.71
CA MET A 202 0.86 -7.25 -13.37
C MET A 202 1.94 -6.61 -12.51
N ALA A 203 1.63 -5.48 -11.85
CA ALA A 203 2.53 -4.85 -10.90
C ALA A 203 2.89 -5.80 -9.74
N ALA A 204 1.92 -6.48 -9.15
CA ALA A 204 2.11 -7.45 -8.08
C ALA A 204 2.96 -8.64 -8.58
N LYS A 205 2.65 -9.18 -9.75
CA LYS A 205 3.41 -10.28 -10.36
C LYS A 205 4.87 -9.91 -10.64
N TYR A 206 5.12 -8.70 -11.14
CA TYR A 206 6.46 -8.18 -11.41
C TYR A 206 7.22 -7.89 -10.11
N HIS A 207 6.66 -7.06 -9.23
CA HIS A 207 7.26 -6.65 -7.97
C HIS A 207 7.61 -7.84 -7.07
N LEU A 208 6.70 -8.79 -6.94
CA LEU A 208 6.90 -9.99 -6.13
C LEU A 208 7.70 -11.07 -6.86
N LYS A 209 8.23 -10.80 -8.06
CA LYS A 209 9.07 -11.73 -8.83
C LYS A 209 8.36 -13.08 -9.06
N HIS A 210 7.05 -13.02 -9.31
CA HIS A 210 6.22 -14.16 -9.72
C HIS A 210 6.20 -14.32 -11.24
N LEU A 211 6.52 -13.26 -11.99
CA LEU A 211 6.95 -13.33 -13.38
C LEU A 211 8.48 -13.37 -13.41
N SER A 212 9.06 -14.39 -14.06
CA SER A 212 10.47 -14.34 -14.41
C SER A 212 10.62 -13.39 -15.60
N VAL A 213 11.65 -12.54 -15.60
CA VAL A 213 11.98 -11.64 -16.72
C VAL A 213 12.30 -12.43 -18.01
N ALA A 214 12.42 -13.77 -17.96
CA ALA A 214 12.60 -14.62 -19.13
C ALA A 214 11.29 -15.05 -19.83
N THR A 215 10.12 -14.53 -19.43
CA THR A 215 8.80 -15.05 -19.85
C THR A 215 7.82 -13.96 -20.29
N THR A 216 8.25 -13.07 -21.18
CA THR A 216 7.32 -12.34 -22.06
C THR A 216 6.86 -13.17 -23.26
N GLU A 217 7.42 -14.36 -23.51
CA GLU A 217 7.10 -15.15 -24.73
C GLU A 217 6.57 -16.57 -24.48
N GLY A 218 6.31 -16.99 -23.23
CA GLY A 218 5.98 -18.41 -23.01
C GLY A 218 5.06 -18.69 -21.82
N TYR A 219 3.83 -19.10 -22.14
CA TYR A 219 2.98 -19.97 -21.31
C TYR A 219 2.29 -19.34 -20.09
N ALA A 220 1.31 -18.50 -20.41
CA ALA A 220 -0.02 -18.64 -19.81
C ALA A 220 -0.64 -20.02 -20.16
N ALA A 221 -0.07 -21.14 -19.71
CA ALA A 221 -0.72 -22.47 -19.76
C ALA A 221 0.10 -23.52 -18.98
N ARG A 222 -0.14 -23.66 -17.68
CA ARG A 222 0.06 -24.92 -16.94
C ARG A 222 -1.08 -25.11 -15.93
N PRO A 223 -2.03 -26.03 -16.17
CA PRO A 223 -3.07 -26.36 -15.20
C PRO A 223 -2.49 -27.25 -14.09
N GLY A 224 -2.86 -26.96 -12.83
CA GLY A 224 -2.56 -27.81 -11.68
C GLY A 224 -1.33 -27.37 -10.87
N GLY A 225 -1.56 -26.75 -9.71
CA GLY A 225 -0.56 -26.37 -8.73
C GLY A 225 -0.98 -25.14 -7.93
N HIS A 226 -0.33 -24.85 -6.80
CA HIS A 226 -0.62 -23.69 -5.92
C HIS A 226 -0.71 -22.34 -6.66
N GLN A 227 -0.12 -22.23 -7.85
CA GLN A 227 -0.22 -21.04 -8.71
C GLN A 227 -1.58 -20.91 -9.42
N ALA A 228 -2.22 -22.02 -9.81
CA ALA A 228 -3.56 -22.01 -10.39
C ALA A 228 -4.62 -21.68 -9.31
N ALA A 229 -4.47 -22.24 -8.11
CA ALA A 229 -5.32 -21.88 -6.97
C ALA A 229 -5.21 -20.39 -6.61
N PHE A 230 -3.99 -19.84 -6.61
CA PHE A 230 -3.78 -18.41 -6.37
C PHE A 230 -4.33 -17.52 -7.50
N ARG A 231 -4.26 -17.96 -8.77
CA ARG A 231 -4.89 -17.24 -9.90
C ARG A 231 -6.41 -17.23 -9.79
N ALA A 232 -7.02 -18.36 -9.47
CA ALA A 232 -8.46 -18.46 -9.27
C ALA A 232 -8.91 -17.59 -8.09
N GLU A 233 -8.13 -17.56 -7.01
CA GLU A 233 -8.40 -16.71 -5.85
C GLU A 233 -8.28 -15.21 -6.15
N ILE A 234 -7.30 -14.82 -6.98
CA ILE A 234 -7.18 -13.45 -7.46
C ILE A 234 -8.37 -13.08 -8.35
N SER A 235 -8.73 -13.92 -9.32
CA SER A 235 -9.89 -13.68 -10.21
C SER A 235 -11.15 -13.50 -9.37
N ALA A 236 -11.37 -14.35 -8.38
CA ALA A 236 -12.50 -14.24 -7.46
C ALA A 236 -12.47 -12.93 -6.63
N ALA A 237 -11.28 -12.48 -6.21
CA ALA A 237 -11.12 -11.21 -5.50
C ALA A 237 -11.38 -10.00 -6.42
N GLU A 238 -10.92 -10.05 -7.68
CA GLU A 238 -11.18 -9.02 -8.70
C GLU A 238 -12.67 -8.96 -9.03
N GLU A 239 -13.32 -10.10 -9.29
CA GLU A 239 -14.77 -10.19 -9.52
C GLU A 239 -15.58 -9.64 -8.34
N SER A 240 -15.19 -9.97 -7.10
CA SER A 240 -15.84 -9.46 -5.89
C SER A 240 -15.68 -7.95 -5.76
N GLU A 241 -14.50 -7.41 -6.07
CA GLU A 241 -14.25 -5.96 -6.00
C GLU A 241 -15.00 -5.21 -7.11
N HIS A 242 -15.02 -5.75 -8.33
CA HIS A 242 -15.78 -5.16 -9.42
C HIS A 242 -17.27 -5.10 -9.11
N LEU A 243 -17.81 -6.17 -8.50
CA LEU A 243 -19.20 -6.19 -8.04
C LEU A 243 -19.44 -5.12 -6.95
N ARG A 244 -18.56 -5.07 -5.93
CA ARG A 244 -18.66 -4.08 -4.85
C ARG A 244 -18.65 -2.65 -5.37
N LEU A 245 -17.74 -2.32 -6.30
CA LEU A 245 -17.66 -1.00 -6.92
C LEU A 245 -18.88 -0.68 -7.80
N THR A 246 -19.41 -1.67 -8.51
CA THR A 246 -20.61 -1.51 -9.34
C THR A 246 -21.84 -1.25 -8.47
N VAL A 247 -21.99 -1.98 -7.34
CA VAL A 247 -23.04 -1.75 -6.35
C VAL A 247 -22.88 -0.37 -5.71
N ALA A 248 -21.66 0.04 -5.34
CA ALA A 248 -21.43 1.37 -4.79
C ALA A 248 -21.83 2.48 -5.78
N ALA A 249 -21.47 2.34 -7.06
CA ALA A 249 -21.87 3.28 -8.10
C ALA A 249 -23.40 3.32 -8.32
N TYR A 250 -24.09 2.19 -8.13
CA TYR A 250 -25.56 2.12 -8.18
C TYR A 250 -26.22 2.79 -6.98
N GLU A 251 -25.67 2.62 -5.77
CA GLU A 251 -26.15 3.33 -4.57
C GLU A 251 -25.90 4.83 -4.65
N ASP A 252 -24.76 5.26 -5.20
CA ASP A 252 -24.51 6.67 -5.51
C ASP A 252 -25.56 7.20 -6.48
N TYR A 253 -25.88 6.46 -7.54
CA TYR A 253 -26.96 6.79 -8.48
C TYR A 253 -28.32 6.97 -7.78
N LYS A 254 -28.70 6.05 -6.88
CA LYS A 254 -29.94 6.15 -6.08
C LYS A 254 -29.97 7.37 -5.17
N GLN A 255 -28.81 7.81 -4.68
CA GLN A 255 -28.65 9.03 -3.89
C GLN A 255 -28.61 10.30 -4.76
N GLY A 256 -28.77 10.18 -6.09
CA GLY A 256 -28.70 11.30 -7.02
C GLY A 256 -27.27 11.76 -7.33
N LYS A 257 -26.24 11.03 -6.89
CA LYS A 257 -24.84 11.26 -7.25
C LYS A 257 -24.54 10.54 -8.55
N LEU A 258 -24.58 11.28 -9.65
CA LEU A 258 -24.46 10.69 -10.97
C LEU A 258 -22.99 10.53 -11.38
N PRO A 259 -22.65 9.51 -12.19
CA PRO A 259 -21.36 9.48 -12.88
C PRO A 259 -21.26 10.62 -13.90
N SER A 260 -20.03 11.04 -14.20
CA SER A 260 -19.73 11.96 -15.31
C SER A 260 -18.87 11.29 -16.39
N GLY A 261 -18.55 12.01 -17.46
CA GLY A 261 -17.87 11.48 -18.64
C GLY A 261 -18.80 10.91 -19.73
N GLN A 262 -18.22 10.52 -20.86
CA GLN A 262 -19.00 10.15 -22.06
C GLN A 262 -19.81 8.86 -21.88
N GLY A 263 -19.33 7.94 -21.04
CA GLY A 263 -20.04 6.69 -20.72
C GLY A 263 -21.12 6.83 -19.65
N ALA A 264 -21.28 8.01 -19.03
CA ALA A 264 -22.21 8.20 -17.91
C ALA A 264 -23.64 7.85 -18.30
N ARG A 265 -24.09 8.34 -19.46
CA ARG A 265 -25.46 8.12 -19.95
C ARG A 265 -25.80 6.64 -20.13
N GLU A 266 -24.84 5.84 -20.62
CA GLU A 266 -25.05 4.40 -20.80
C GLU A 266 -25.13 3.70 -19.45
N LEU A 267 -24.24 4.06 -18.50
CA LEU A 267 -24.27 3.50 -17.15
C LEU A 267 -25.58 3.82 -16.42
N THR A 268 -26.01 5.09 -16.45
CA THR A 268 -27.27 5.53 -15.83
C THR A 268 -28.50 4.83 -16.43
N ARG A 269 -28.50 4.54 -17.74
CA ARG A 269 -29.58 3.74 -18.36
C ARG A 269 -29.62 2.32 -17.84
N VAL A 270 -28.46 1.69 -17.64
CA VAL A 270 -28.37 0.36 -17.04
C VAL A 270 -28.95 0.39 -15.62
N PHE A 271 -28.57 1.38 -14.81
CA PHE A 271 -29.11 1.51 -13.46
C PHE A 271 -30.63 1.77 -13.44
N ALA A 272 -31.14 2.62 -14.32
CA ALA A 272 -32.59 2.83 -14.46
C ALA A 272 -33.33 1.52 -14.82
N SER A 273 -32.76 0.69 -15.70
CA SER A 273 -33.36 -0.62 -16.02
C SER A 273 -33.34 -1.58 -14.82
N VAL A 274 -32.35 -1.50 -13.95
CA VAL A 274 -32.30 -2.25 -12.69
C VAL A 274 -33.41 -1.79 -11.75
N ASP A 275 -33.63 -0.47 -11.60
CA ASP A 275 -34.72 0.08 -10.81
C ASP A 275 -36.09 -0.42 -11.27
N GLU A 276 -36.35 -0.43 -12.58
CA GLU A 276 -37.60 -0.92 -13.17
C GLU A 276 -37.83 -2.42 -12.87
N ILE A 277 -36.77 -3.24 -12.94
CA ILE A 277 -36.84 -4.67 -12.62
C ILE A 277 -37.13 -4.89 -11.12
N LEU A 278 -36.58 -4.03 -10.26
CA LEU A 278 -36.81 -4.11 -8.81
C LEU A 278 -38.21 -3.65 -8.42
N THR A 279 -38.73 -2.56 -9.01
CA THR A 279 -40.08 -2.02 -8.71
C THR A 279 -41.23 -2.84 -9.28
N SER A 280 -41.01 -3.58 -10.38
CA SER A 280 -42.06 -4.41 -11.02
C SER A 280 -42.45 -5.69 -10.26
N HIS A 281 -41.76 -6.03 -9.16
CA HIS A 281 -42.03 -7.25 -8.39
C HIS A 281 -42.62 -6.91 -7.00
N GLN A 282 -43.64 -7.67 -6.55
CA GLN A 282 -44.37 -7.42 -5.30
C GLN A 282 -43.44 -7.32 -4.05
N PRO A 283 -43.74 -6.42 -3.09
CA PRO A 283 -42.93 -6.24 -1.88
C PRO A 283 -43.08 -7.44 -0.94
N GLY A 284 -42.05 -8.30 -0.88
CA GLY A 284 -41.87 -9.33 0.14
C GLY A 284 -40.94 -8.87 1.29
N GLN A 285 -40.85 -9.66 2.37
CA GLN A 285 -40.11 -9.30 3.60
C GLN A 285 -38.63 -8.88 3.39
N ALA A 286 -38.41 -7.58 3.64
CA ALA A 286 -37.26 -6.84 4.17
C ALA A 286 -35.78 -7.24 3.85
N THR A 287 -35.14 -6.34 3.10
CA THR A 287 -33.71 -5.93 3.06
C THR A 287 -32.66 -6.93 2.57
N VAL A 288 -32.47 -8.08 3.21
CA VAL A 288 -31.34 -8.99 2.85
C VAL A 288 -31.54 -9.69 1.50
N ILE A 289 -32.81 -9.92 1.13
CA ILE A 289 -33.17 -10.49 -0.17
C ILE A 289 -32.97 -9.47 -1.30
N ASP A 290 -33.07 -8.18 -0.98
CA ASP A 290 -32.95 -7.08 -1.95
C ASP A 290 -31.49 -6.82 -2.32
N ASP A 291 -30.58 -6.80 -1.33
CA ASP A 291 -29.14 -6.61 -1.58
C ASP A 291 -28.56 -7.70 -2.49
N ARG A 292 -28.88 -8.97 -2.21
CA ARG A 292 -28.46 -10.10 -3.07
C ARG A 292 -29.10 -10.08 -4.46
N ARG A 293 -30.25 -9.44 -4.60
CA ARG A 293 -30.95 -9.29 -5.87
C ARG A 293 -30.29 -8.20 -6.70
N VAL A 294 -29.97 -7.05 -6.11
CA VAL A 294 -29.18 -5.98 -6.71
C VAL A 294 -27.83 -6.51 -7.20
N GLU A 295 -27.08 -7.21 -6.34
CA GLU A 295 -25.82 -7.85 -6.70
C GLU A 295 -25.96 -8.77 -7.93
N ARG A 296 -27.00 -9.59 -7.97
CA ARG A 296 -27.26 -10.50 -9.09
C ARG A 296 -27.54 -9.76 -10.39
N LEU A 297 -28.32 -8.68 -10.35
CA LEU A 297 -28.65 -7.86 -11.52
C LEU A 297 -27.42 -7.09 -12.03
N LEU A 298 -26.56 -6.62 -11.12
CA LEU A 298 -25.37 -5.86 -11.46
C LEU A 298 -24.16 -6.73 -11.83
N LYS A 299 -24.17 -8.03 -11.54
CA LYS A 299 -23.06 -8.94 -11.81
C LYS A 299 -22.59 -8.91 -13.26
N ALA A 300 -23.52 -8.98 -14.23
CA ALA A 300 -23.17 -8.91 -15.65
C ALA A 300 -22.52 -7.57 -16.04
N LYS A 301 -22.91 -6.47 -15.38
CA LYS A 301 -22.28 -5.17 -15.58
C LYS A 301 -20.90 -5.10 -14.94
N ALA A 302 -20.74 -5.65 -13.74
CA ALA A 302 -19.47 -5.74 -13.02
C ALA A 302 -18.40 -6.55 -13.78
N GLU A 303 -18.80 -7.59 -14.52
CA GLU A 303 -17.89 -8.36 -15.39
C GLU A 303 -17.27 -7.51 -16.51
N SER A 304 -17.93 -6.42 -16.92
CA SER A 304 -17.40 -5.46 -17.90
C SER A 304 -16.56 -4.33 -17.29
N LEU A 305 -16.44 -4.27 -15.95
CA LEU A 305 -15.75 -3.19 -15.27
C LEU A 305 -14.23 -3.41 -15.31
N PHE A 306 -13.51 -2.39 -15.75
CA PHE A 306 -12.06 -2.28 -15.57
C PHE A 306 -11.77 -1.00 -14.78
N VAL A 307 -11.04 -1.16 -13.67
CA VAL A 307 -10.75 -0.08 -12.72
C VAL A 307 -9.49 0.66 -13.14
N GLY A 308 -9.62 1.95 -13.46
CA GLY A 308 -8.53 2.87 -13.77
C GLY A 308 -8.25 3.82 -12.61
N ALA A 309 -7.07 4.44 -12.60
CA ALA A 309 -6.70 5.37 -11.53
C ALA A 309 -7.54 6.66 -11.55
N ALA A 310 -8.00 7.07 -12.74
CA ALA A 310 -8.74 8.31 -12.94
C ALA A 310 -10.12 8.09 -13.58
N ASN A 311 -10.55 6.84 -13.79
CA ASN A 311 -11.86 6.51 -14.37
C ASN A 311 -12.21 5.03 -14.16
N TYR A 312 -13.50 4.73 -14.26
CA TYR A 312 -13.98 3.37 -14.52
C TYR A 312 -14.21 3.19 -16.01
N CYS A 313 -13.84 2.03 -16.55
CA CYS A 313 -14.10 1.64 -17.93
C CYS A 313 -15.12 0.50 -17.94
N TRP A 314 -16.30 0.74 -18.52
CA TRP A 314 -17.34 -0.27 -18.69
C TRP A 314 -17.20 -0.87 -20.09
N PHE A 315 -16.27 -1.80 -20.22
CA PHE A 315 -15.85 -2.40 -21.48
C PHE A 315 -16.90 -3.36 -22.03
N THR A 316 -17.91 -2.81 -22.69
CA THR A 316 -19.05 -3.53 -23.27
C THR A 316 -18.86 -3.92 -24.74
N ASP A 317 -18.01 -3.19 -25.46
CA ASP A 317 -17.80 -3.28 -26.91
C ASP A 317 -16.37 -2.84 -27.25
N PRO A 318 -15.49 -3.76 -27.71
CA PRO A 318 -14.13 -3.44 -28.12
C PRO A 318 -14.04 -2.33 -29.18
N LYS A 319 -15.03 -2.23 -30.07
CA LYS A 319 -15.04 -1.24 -31.16
C LYS A 319 -15.30 0.18 -30.65
N LYS A 320 -15.91 0.33 -29.48
CA LYS A 320 -16.15 1.63 -28.82
C LYS A 320 -14.97 2.06 -27.94
N ALA A 321 -14.05 1.15 -27.62
CA ALA A 321 -12.93 1.45 -26.75
C ALA A 321 -11.88 2.30 -27.49
N LEU A 322 -11.83 3.59 -27.15
CA LEU A 322 -10.92 4.54 -27.80
C LEU A 322 -9.45 4.12 -27.66
N CYS A 323 -9.06 3.50 -26.54
CA CYS A 323 -7.71 3.00 -26.35
C CYS A 323 -7.33 1.90 -27.36
N LEU A 324 -8.26 1.00 -27.71
CA LEU A 324 -8.04 -0.04 -28.70
C LEU A 324 -8.01 0.51 -30.13
N GLN A 325 -8.85 1.51 -30.42
CA GLN A 325 -8.81 2.22 -31.70
C GLN A 325 -7.46 2.93 -31.90
N LEU A 326 -6.99 3.64 -30.88
CA LEU A 326 -5.70 4.35 -30.92
C LEU A 326 -4.51 3.39 -31.01
N ALA A 327 -4.59 2.23 -30.35
CA ALA A 327 -3.58 1.18 -30.41
C ALA A 327 -3.67 0.30 -31.68
N GLN A 328 -4.68 0.50 -32.52
CA GLN A 328 -4.94 -0.31 -33.72
C GLN A 328 -5.15 -1.82 -33.42
N THR A 329 -5.77 -2.13 -32.28
CA THR A 329 -6.10 -3.49 -31.83
C THR A 329 -7.60 -3.63 -31.53
N PRO A 330 -8.49 -3.43 -32.51
CA PRO A 330 -9.94 -3.33 -32.29
C PRO A 330 -10.60 -4.64 -31.82
N ASP A 331 -9.93 -5.78 -32.01
CA ASP A 331 -10.45 -7.11 -31.68
C ASP A 331 -9.95 -7.65 -30.32
N ALA A 332 -9.26 -6.81 -29.52
CA ALA A 332 -8.80 -7.22 -28.20
C ALA A 332 -9.99 -7.47 -27.25
N THR A 333 -9.86 -8.47 -26.39
CA THR A 333 -10.90 -8.87 -25.43
C THR A 333 -10.87 -8.09 -24.12
N GLU A 334 -9.87 -7.22 -23.93
CA GLU A 334 -9.69 -6.39 -22.74
C GLU A 334 -9.25 -4.98 -23.15
N PRO A 335 -9.62 -3.93 -22.40
CA PRO A 335 -9.20 -2.56 -22.67
C PRO A 335 -7.74 -2.33 -22.28
N LEU A 336 -7.02 -1.54 -23.07
CA LEU A 336 -5.74 -0.97 -22.68
C LEU A 336 -5.98 0.24 -21.75
N ILE A 337 -6.41 -0.02 -20.52
CA ILE A 337 -6.92 1.03 -19.61
C ILE A 337 -5.87 2.10 -19.27
N GLY A 338 -4.58 1.77 -19.26
CA GLY A 338 -3.49 2.73 -19.08
C GLY A 338 -3.27 3.67 -20.28
N LEU A 339 -3.82 3.33 -21.45
CA LEU A 339 -3.85 4.17 -22.65
C LEU A 339 -5.23 4.83 -22.86
N CYS A 340 -6.14 4.71 -21.89
CA CYS A 340 -7.48 5.26 -22.01
C CYS A 340 -7.46 6.79 -21.96
N ASP A 341 -7.86 7.45 -23.04
CA ASP A 341 -8.26 8.85 -23.04
C ASP A 341 -9.71 8.95 -22.52
N SER A 342 -9.86 8.83 -21.19
CA SER A 342 -11.17 8.71 -20.53
C SER A 342 -12.03 9.96 -20.63
N GLY A 343 -11.45 11.11 -20.97
CA GLY A 343 -12.22 12.33 -21.29
C GLY A 343 -12.96 12.26 -22.62
N ARG A 344 -12.62 11.29 -23.49
CA ARG A 344 -13.21 11.12 -24.84
C ARG A 344 -13.79 9.73 -25.07
N CYS A 345 -13.34 8.73 -24.31
CA CYS A 345 -13.79 7.36 -24.48
C CYS A 345 -15.27 7.19 -24.09
N PRO A 346 -16.14 6.69 -24.99
CA PRO A 346 -17.58 6.55 -24.73
C PRO A 346 -17.93 5.49 -23.68
N GLN A 347 -16.96 4.68 -23.24
CA GLN A 347 -17.14 3.65 -22.22
C GLN A 347 -16.53 4.03 -20.87
N ALA A 348 -15.93 5.22 -20.78
CA ALA A 348 -15.32 5.71 -19.55
C ALA A 348 -16.31 6.56 -18.74
N THR A 349 -16.28 6.37 -17.42
CA THR A 349 -17.01 7.19 -16.46
C THR A 349 -16.09 7.72 -15.39
N HIS A 350 -16.38 8.92 -14.91
CA HIS A 350 -15.74 9.56 -13.78
C HIS A 350 -16.73 9.62 -12.61
N HIS A 351 -16.18 9.57 -11.39
CA HIS A 351 -16.92 9.42 -10.13
C HIS A 351 -16.20 10.25 -9.07
N GLY A 352 -16.82 10.52 -7.93
CA GLY A 352 -16.22 11.35 -6.87
C GLY A 352 -14.82 10.89 -6.45
N ILE A 353 -14.59 9.58 -6.36
CA ILE A 353 -13.28 8.98 -6.04
C ILE A 353 -12.17 9.32 -7.05
N HIS A 354 -12.51 9.66 -8.29
CA HIS A 354 -11.55 10.01 -9.34
C HIS A 354 -11.13 11.49 -9.30
N ARG A 355 -11.80 12.32 -8.49
CA ARG A 355 -11.56 13.77 -8.44
C ARG A 355 -10.11 14.11 -8.11
N GLU A 356 -9.54 13.48 -7.09
CA GLU A 356 -8.17 13.77 -6.62
C GLU A 356 -7.11 13.43 -7.69
N ALA A 357 -7.31 12.32 -8.42
CA ALA A 357 -6.44 11.94 -9.52
C ALA A 357 -6.44 13.00 -10.64
N TRP A 358 -7.62 13.53 -10.99
CA TRP A 358 -7.74 14.61 -11.97
C TRP A 358 -7.21 15.95 -11.47
N ALA A 359 -7.38 16.26 -10.18
CA ALA A 359 -6.84 17.48 -9.57
C ALA A 359 -5.30 17.45 -9.58
N SER A 360 -4.72 16.32 -9.20
CA SER A 360 -3.28 16.09 -9.25
C SER A 360 -2.75 16.17 -10.69
N HIS A 361 -3.49 15.61 -11.65
CA HIS A 361 -3.12 15.70 -13.06
C HIS A 361 -3.16 17.15 -13.57
N ALA A 362 -4.22 17.91 -13.28
CA ALA A 362 -4.36 19.31 -13.68
C ALA A 362 -3.23 20.17 -13.09
N GLU A 363 -2.93 20.00 -11.79
CA GLU A 363 -1.85 20.74 -11.13
C GLU A 363 -0.47 20.36 -11.69
N SER A 364 -0.24 19.08 -11.97
CA SER A 364 0.98 18.63 -12.64
C SER A 364 1.12 19.26 -14.02
N VAL A 365 0.04 19.33 -14.79
CA VAL A 365 0.08 19.93 -16.14
C VAL A 365 0.39 21.43 -16.06
N LYS A 366 -0.24 22.13 -15.11
CA LYS A 366 -0.03 23.56 -14.86
C LYS A 366 1.40 23.87 -14.44
N THR A 367 1.92 23.15 -13.45
CA THR A 367 3.24 23.41 -12.87
C THR A 367 4.37 22.98 -13.79
N VAL A 368 4.29 21.79 -14.38
CA VAL A 368 5.39 21.19 -15.15
C VAL A 368 5.43 21.67 -16.59
N PHE A 369 4.27 21.81 -17.25
CA PHE A 369 4.22 22.19 -18.66
C PHE A 369 3.90 23.67 -18.83
N LEU A 370 2.76 24.15 -18.34
CA LEU A 370 2.38 25.56 -18.55
C LEU A 370 3.31 26.55 -17.84
N GLY A 371 3.90 26.15 -16.70
CA GLY A 371 4.91 26.91 -15.99
C GLY A 371 6.32 26.88 -16.61
N ASN A 372 6.56 26.08 -17.65
CA ASN A 372 7.89 25.90 -18.22
C ASN A 372 8.17 26.91 -19.36
N PRO A 373 9.09 27.89 -19.16
CA PRO A 373 9.39 28.92 -20.15
C PRO A 373 10.14 28.39 -21.38
N ARG A 374 10.58 27.12 -21.38
CA ARG A 374 11.36 26.51 -22.45
C ARG A 374 10.51 25.77 -23.49
N LEU A 375 9.20 25.62 -23.28
CA LEU A 375 8.33 24.95 -24.23
C LEU A 375 8.06 25.82 -25.46
N SER A 376 8.02 25.18 -26.63
CA SER A 376 7.63 25.85 -27.87
C SER A 376 6.14 26.23 -27.86
N LYS A 377 5.75 27.23 -28.67
CA LYS A 377 4.33 27.65 -28.78
C LYS A 377 3.36 26.49 -29.08
N PRO A 378 3.66 25.54 -29.99
CA PRO A 378 2.78 24.39 -30.22
C PRO A 378 2.67 23.45 -29.00
N GLU A 379 3.74 23.28 -28.23
CA GLU A 379 3.73 22.47 -27.01
C GLU A 379 2.91 23.11 -25.91
N LEU A 380 3.04 24.43 -25.72
CA LEU A 380 2.22 25.19 -24.79
C LEU A 380 0.73 25.10 -25.16
N SER A 381 0.40 25.23 -26.44
CA SER A 381 -0.98 25.06 -26.92
C SER A 381 -1.54 23.66 -26.62
N ARG A 382 -0.75 22.59 -26.84
CA ARG A 382 -1.15 21.23 -26.47
C ARG A 382 -1.32 21.05 -24.96
N ALA A 383 -0.41 21.60 -24.16
CA ALA A 383 -0.51 21.55 -22.70
C ALA A 383 -1.76 22.28 -22.20
N GLN A 384 -2.10 23.43 -22.81
CA GLN A 384 -3.31 24.19 -22.48
C GLN A 384 -4.57 23.36 -22.76
N VAL A 385 -4.66 22.72 -23.93
CA VAL A 385 -5.79 21.84 -24.27
C VAL A 385 -5.95 20.68 -23.28
N THR A 386 -4.83 20.09 -22.83
CA THR A 386 -4.84 19.04 -21.82
C THR A 386 -5.32 19.56 -20.46
N PHE A 387 -4.81 20.73 -20.03
CA PHE A 387 -5.21 21.39 -18.79
C PHE A 387 -6.71 21.75 -18.78
N ASP A 388 -7.19 22.37 -19.86
CA ASP A 388 -8.60 22.75 -20.02
C ASP A 388 -9.51 21.52 -20.00
N ARG A 389 -9.04 20.39 -20.57
CA ARG A 389 -9.76 19.11 -20.50
C ARG A 389 -9.83 18.59 -19.07
N ALA A 390 -8.71 18.59 -18.34
CA ALA A 390 -8.68 18.12 -16.96
C ALA A 390 -9.62 18.95 -16.06
N ASN A 391 -9.62 20.28 -16.21
CA ASN A 391 -10.52 21.17 -15.48
C ASN A 391 -11.99 20.97 -15.83
N ARG A 392 -12.30 20.71 -17.10
CA ARG A 392 -13.67 20.36 -17.51
C ARG A 392 -14.13 19.08 -16.81
N ILE A 393 -13.30 18.05 -16.78
CA ILE A 393 -13.62 16.79 -16.11
C ILE A 393 -13.80 17.00 -14.60
N LEU A 394 -12.94 17.80 -13.96
CA LEU A 394 -13.11 18.17 -12.54
C LEU A 394 -14.46 18.85 -12.30
N THR A 395 -14.82 19.83 -13.16
CA THR A 395 -16.10 20.53 -13.07
C THR A 395 -17.28 19.57 -13.28
N GLU A 396 -17.17 18.63 -14.22
CA GLU A 396 -18.19 17.62 -14.46
C GLU A 396 -18.35 16.65 -13.28
N ILE A 397 -17.25 16.23 -12.64
CA ILE A 397 -17.29 15.41 -11.41
C ILE A 397 -17.96 16.19 -10.26
N ASP A 398 -17.55 17.43 -10.05
CA ASP A 398 -18.04 18.27 -8.96
C ASP A 398 -19.54 18.56 -9.11
N ASN A 399 -19.98 18.87 -10.33
CA ASN A 399 -21.40 19.11 -10.62
C ASN A 399 -22.23 17.83 -10.49
N ALA A 400 -21.71 16.67 -10.88
CA ALA A 400 -22.43 15.41 -10.79
C ALA A 400 -22.56 14.87 -9.35
N GLY A 401 -21.70 15.34 -8.44
CA GLY A 401 -21.78 15.05 -7.01
C GLY A 401 -22.60 16.03 -6.18
N ALA A 402 -23.00 17.19 -6.74
CA ALA A 402 -23.61 18.31 -5.99
C ALA A 402 -25.15 18.28 -5.88
N THR A 403 -25.83 17.21 -6.28
CA THR A 403 -27.31 17.16 -6.30
C THR A 403 -27.91 16.57 -5.00
N HIS A 404 -28.62 17.45 -4.27
CA HIS A 404 -29.58 17.26 -3.15
C HIS A 404 -29.09 17.34 -1.68
N GLU A 405 -28.70 18.55 -1.24
CA GLU A 405 -29.24 19.13 0.00
C GLU A 405 -30.40 20.07 -0.42
N GLY A 406 -31.63 19.57 -0.41
CA GLY A 406 -32.82 20.35 -0.74
C GLY A 406 -34.08 19.67 -0.25
#